data_AF-A0A2G7FI86-F1
#
_entry.id   AF-A0A2G7FI86-F1
#
_cell.length_a   1.000
_cell.length_b   1.000
_cell.length_c   1.000
_cell.angle_alpha   90.00
_cell.angle_beta   90.00
_cell.angle_gamma   90.00
#
_symmetry.space_group_name_H-M   'P 1'
#
loop_
_entity.id
_entity.type
_entity.pdbx_description
1 polymer ?
#
loop_
_entity_poly.entity_id
_entity_poly.type
_entity_poly.pdbx_seq_one_letter_code
_entity_poly.pdbx_strand_id
1 'polypeptide(L)'
;MFIVVKNLSHRLPPSAQLDGFDISFEAVPPQEWLPPNMKLIHWDSKTDVLKEAEGKYDVMHLRHFLFVLLAEEIKSTLEKLLKLLKPGGYLQWSEVDMTFSV
;
A
#
# COMPACT_ATOMS: atom_id res chain seq x y z
N MET A 1 8.42 -2.01 -3.41
CA MET A 1 6.98 -1.71 -3.58
C MET A 1 6.65 -1.11 -4.96
N PHE A 2 7.43 -0.12 -5.44
CA PHE A 2 7.08 0.79 -6.55
C PHE A 2 6.90 0.18 -7.96
N ILE A 3 7.47 -0.99 -8.23
CA ILE A 3 7.35 -1.65 -9.55
C ILE A 3 5.90 -2.05 -9.85
N VAL A 4 5.14 -2.46 -8.83
CA VAL A 4 3.75 -2.91 -9.01
C VAL A 4 2.84 -1.73 -9.35
N VAL A 5 2.93 -0.64 -8.58
CA VAL A 5 2.11 0.56 -8.79
C VAL A 5 2.42 1.20 -10.15
N LYS A 6 3.71 1.28 -10.51
CA LYS A 6 4.12 1.76 -11.84
C LYS A 6 3.57 0.88 -12.96
N ASN A 7 3.62 -0.45 -12.83
CA ASN A 7 3.10 -1.34 -13.88
C ASN A 7 1.57 -1.20 -14.03
N LEU A 8 0.84 -1.05 -12.92
CA LEU A 8 -0.61 -0.86 -12.93
C LEU A 8 -1.02 0.44 -13.64
N SER A 9 -0.23 1.52 -13.52
CA SER A 9 -0.53 2.78 -14.20
C SER A 9 -0.65 2.66 -15.72
N HIS A 10 0.07 1.72 -16.34
CA HIS A 10 0.01 1.47 -17.78
C HIS A 10 -1.16 0.56 -18.19
N ARG A 11 -1.79 -0.12 -17.23
CA ARG A 11 -2.87 -1.09 -17.48
C ARG A 11 -4.25 -0.58 -17.06
N LEU A 12 -4.28 0.40 -16.15
CA LEU A 12 -5.50 1.01 -15.66
C LEU A 12 -5.86 2.26 -16.47
N PRO A 13 -7.14 2.63 -16.51
CA PRO A 13 -7.55 3.90 -17.08
C PRO A 13 -6.80 5.08 -16.41
N PRO A 14 -6.48 6.17 -17.13
CA PRO A 14 -5.85 7.35 -16.54
C PRO A 14 -6.65 8.00 -15.40
N SER A 15 -7.95 7.73 -15.32
CA SER A 15 -8.83 8.16 -14.23
C SER A 15 -8.60 7.40 -12.92
N ALA A 16 -7.88 6.28 -12.94
CA ALA A 16 -7.55 5.53 -11.73
C ALA A 16 -6.48 6.28 -10.93
N GLN A 17 -6.75 6.51 -9.65
CA GLN A 17 -5.78 7.09 -8.72
C GLN A 17 -4.90 5.99 -8.11
N LEU A 18 -3.59 6.21 -8.07
CA LEU A 18 -2.61 5.29 -7.51
C LEU A 18 -1.82 5.96 -6.39
N ASP A 19 -2.10 5.64 -5.13
CA ASP A 19 -1.35 6.20 -4.01
C ASP A 19 -0.44 5.12 -3.39
N GLY A 20 0.86 5.41 -3.32
CA GLY A 20 1.86 4.57 -2.67
C GLY A 20 2.19 5.08 -1.27
N PHE A 21 1.99 4.25 -0.26
CA PHE A 21 2.33 4.55 1.13
C PHE A 21 3.64 3.88 1.52
N ASP A 22 4.55 4.64 2.15
CA ASP A 22 5.80 4.12 2.70
C ASP A 22 6.31 5.03 3.83
N ILE A 23 7.18 4.50 4.70
CA ILE A 23 7.90 5.28 5.72
C ILE A 23 9.17 5.92 5.16
N SER A 24 9.64 5.47 3.99
CA SER A 24 10.80 6.06 3.32
C SER A 24 10.64 6.01 1.80
N PHE A 25 11.14 7.04 1.13
CA PHE A 25 11.19 7.14 -0.33
C PHE A 25 12.59 7.05 -0.91
N GLU A 26 13.60 6.69 -0.12
CA GLU A 26 14.98 6.56 -0.58
C GLU A 26 15.15 5.51 -1.69
N ALA A 27 14.29 4.50 -1.71
CA ALA A 27 14.27 3.45 -2.73
C ALA A 27 13.32 3.74 -3.90
N VAL A 28 12.82 4.96 -4.03
CA VAL A 28 11.89 5.39 -5.09
C VAL A 28 12.67 6.05 -6.23
N PRO A 29 12.32 5.81 -7.50
CA PRO A 29 12.84 6.60 -8.60
C PRO A 29 12.49 8.11 -8.46
N PRO A 30 13.17 9.00 -9.18
CA PRO A 30 12.80 10.41 -9.25
C PRO A 30 11.32 10.62 -9.57
N GLN A 31 10.72 11.67 -8.98
CA GLN A 31 9.30 11.95 -9.14
C GLN A 31 8.90 12.18 -10.61
N GLU A 32 9.80 12.69 -11.46
CA GLU A 32 9.50 12.88 -12.88
C GLU A 32 9.30 11.56 -13.64
N TRP A 33 9.73 10.43 -13.07
CA TRP A 33 9.58 9.10 -13.67
C TRP A 33 8.33 8.37 -13.19
N LEU A 34 7.56 9.00 -12.29
CA LEU A 34 6.32 8.48 -11.78
C LEU A 34 5.15 8.85 -12.71
N PRO A 35 4.16 7.96 -12.86
CA PRO A 35 2.94 8.26 -13.60
C PRO A 35 2.21 9.49 -13.03
N PRO A 36 1.55 10.32 -13.86
CA PRO A 36 0.86 11.52 -13.41
C PRO A 36 -0.34 11.23 -12.50
N ASN A 37 -0.91 10.03 -12.58
CA ASN A 37 -1.99 9.56 -11.72
C ASN A 37 -1.49 8.87 -10.43
N MET A 38 -0.18 8.95 -10.14
CA MET A 38 0.45 8.34 -8.98
C MET A 38 0.92 9.40 -7.97
N LYS A 39 0.65 9.16 -6.68
CA LYS A 39 1.16 9.98 -5.56
C LYS A 39 1.89 9.09 -4.55
N LEU A 40 2.89 9.67 -3.90
CA LEU A 40 3.58 9.02 -2.79
C LEU A 40 3.22 9.75 -1.50
N ILE A 41 2.78 8.98 -0.51
CA ILE A 41 2.26 9.49 0.75
C ILE A 41 3.09 8.87 1.87
N HIS A 42 3.79 9.72 2.61
CA HIS A 42 4.58 9.23 3.73
C HIS A 42 3.64 8.84 4.87
N TRP A 43 3.67 7.57 5.28
CA TRP A 43 2.85 7.08 6.37
C TRP A 43 3.49 5.89 7.07
N ASP A 44 3.56 5.98 8.40
CA ASP A 44 3.88 4.84 9.25
C ASP A 44 2.58 4.15 9.68
N SER A 45 2.42 2.89 9.28
CA SER A 45 1.28 2.04 9.65
C SER A 45 1.10 1.86 11.18
N LYS A 46 2.12 2.16 11.98
CA LYS A 46 2.04 2.18 13.45
C LYS A 46 1.33 3.41 14.00
N THR A 47 1.24 4.49 13.21
CA THR A 47 0.49 5.71 13.55
C THR A 47 -0.99 5.64 13.13
N ASP A 48 -1.77 6.64 13.52
CA ASP A 48 -3.15 6.78 13.07
C ASP A 48 -3.24 7.04 11.56
N VAL A 49 -4.38 6.69 11.00
CA VAL A 49 -4.67 6.91 9.58
C VAL A 49 -4.84 8.41 9.31
N LEU A 50 -4.29 8.87 8.19
CA LEU A 50 -4.55 10.23 7.69
C LEU A 50 -6.05 10.38 7.38
N LYS A 51 -6.72 11.33 8.04
CA LYS A 51 -8.17 11.57 7.86
C LYS A 51 -8.58 11.72 6.38
N GLU A 52 -7.73 12.33 5.57
CA GLU A 52 -7.95 12.56 4.13
C GLU A 52 -7.92 11.28 3.28
N ALA A 53 -7.45 10.17 3.87
CA ALA A 53 -7.29 8.88 3.22
C ALA A 53 -8.30 7.83 3.73
N GLU A 54 -9.05 8.13 4.80
CA GLU A 54 -10.10 7.25 5.31
C GLU A 54 -11.21 7.03 4.26
N GLY A 55 -11.61 5.78 4.06
CA GLY A 55 -12.68 5.42 3.13
C GLY A 55 -12.42 5.81 1.67
N LYS A 56 -11.15 5.97 1.27
CA LYS A 56 -10.80 6.54 -0.04
C LYS A 56 -10.54 5.47 -1.10
N TYR A 57 -10.09 4.29 -0.71
CA TYR A 57 -9.56 3.30 -1.65
C TYR A 57 -10.55 2.17 -1.90
N ASP A 58 -10.76 1.82 -3.17
CA ASP A 58 -11.53 0.65 -3.59
C ASP A 58 -10.71 -0.64 -3.41
N VAL A 59 -9.38 -0.53 -3.58
CA VAL A 59 -8.44 -1.64 -3.44
C VAL A 59 -7.20 -1.15 -2.69
N MET A 60 -6.72 -1.95 -1.73
CA MET A 60 -5.43 -1.77 -1.09
C MET A 60 -4.57 -3.01 -1.31
N HIS A 61 -3.31 -2.78 -1.69
CA HIS A 61 -2.32 -3.83 -1.83
C HIS A 61 -1.26 -3.68 -0.74
N LEU A 62 -1.16 -4.68 0.13
CA LEU A 62 -0.17 -4.77 1.19
C LEU A 62 0.88 -5.81 0.81
N ARG A 63 2.17 -5.48 0.94
CA ARG A 63 3.25 -6.41 0.58
C ARG A 63 4.44 -6.33 1.53
N HIS A 64 5.02 -7.49 1.84
CA HIS A 64 6.26 -7.65 2.63
C HIS A 64 6.13 -7.14 4.07
N PHE A 65 4.93 -7.20 4.63
CA PHE A 65 4.65 -6.73 5.98
C PHE A 65 5.08 -7.74 7.06
N LEU A 66 5.31 -9.02 6.70
CA LEU A 66 5.83 -10.04 7.62
C LEU A 66 7.21 -9.69 8.22
N PHE A 67 8.02 -8.89 7.52
CA PHE A 67 9.35 -8.52 8.00
C PHE A 67 9.37 -7.31 8.95
N VAL A 68 8.23 -6.62 9.07
CA VAL A 68 8.15 -5.31 9.73
C VAL A 68 7.20 -5.32 10.93
N LEU A 69 6.16 -6.17 10.92
CA LEU A 69 5.21 -6.27 12.02
C LEU A 69 5.53 -7.42 12.96
N LEU A 70 5.41 -7.13 14.26
CA LEU A 70 5.28 -8.16 15.29
C LEU A 70 3.86 -8.77 15.25
N ALA A 71 3.71 -10.00 15.74
CA ALA A 71 2.44 -10.72 15.70
C ALA A 71 1.31 -9.96 16.41
N GLU A 72 1.63 -9.30 17.52
CA GLU A 72 0.72 -8.47 18.30
C GLU A 72 0.30 -7.18 17.58
N GLU A 73 1.10 -6.69 16.63
CA GLU A 73 0.81 -5.46 15.88
C GLU A 73 -0.14 -5.70 14.71
N ILE A 74 -0.20 -6.93 14.19
CA ILE A 74 -0.98 -7.34 13.01
C ILE A 74 -2.42 -6.84 13.07
N LYS A 75 -3.11 -7.09 14.18
CA LYS A 75 -4.52 -6.72 14.32
C LYS A 75 -4.72 -5.22 14.21
N SER A 76 -3.91 -4.44 14.95
CA SER A 76 -4.02 -2.98 14.96
C SER A 76 -3.69 -2.36 13.59
N THR A 77 -2.71 -2.92 12.89
CA THR A 77 -2.37 -2.49 11.53
C THR A 77 -3.48 -2.84 10.55
N LEU A 78 -4.04 -4.04 10.63
CA LEU A 78 -5.15 -4.44 9.78
C LEU A 78 -6.37 -3.52 9.98
N GLU A 79 -6.72 -3.19 11.22
CA GLU A 79 -7.80 -2.25 11.52
C GLU A 79 -7.58 -0.88 10.86
N LYS A 80 -6.35 -0.38 10.85
CA LYS A 80 -5.99 0.88 10.16
C LYS A 80 -6.09 0.76 8.64
N LEU A 81 -5.60 -0.34 8.06
CA LEU A 81 -5.73 -0.60 6.62
C LEU A 81 -7.19 -0.69 6.19
N LEU A 82 -8.05 -1.30 7.02
CA LEU A 82 -9.48 -1.37 6.75
C LEU A 82 -10.15 0.01 6.81
N LYS A 83 -9.69 0.94 7.64
CA LYS A 83 -10.20 2.33 7.65
C LYS A 83 -9.91 3.10 6.37
N LEU A 84 -8.83 2.77 5.67
CA LEU A 84 -8.47 3.37 4.39
C LEU A 84 -9.38 2.89 3.24
N LEU A 85 -9.96 1.70 3.38
CA LEU A 85 -10.86 1.13 2.39
C LEU A 85 -12.27 1.74 2.45
N LYS A 86 -12.86 1.94 1.28
CA LYS A 86 -14.31 2.17 1.15
C LYS A 86 -15.09 0.97 1.67
N PRO A 87 -16.34 1.15 2.12
CA PRO A 87 -17.25 0.02 2.35
C PRO A 87 -17.33 -0.88 1.12
N GLY A 88 -17.03 -2.17 1.29
CA GLY A 88 -16.98 -3.15 0.18
C GLY A 88 -15.66 -3.19 -0.60
N GLY A 89 -14.65 -2.42 -0.20
CA GLY A 89 -13.31 -2.45 -0.81
C GLY A 89 -12.54 -3.74 -0.52
N TYR A 90 -11.47 -3.95 -1.28
CA TYR A 90 -10.67 -5.18 -1.24
C TYR A 90 -9.28 -4.93 -0.66
N LEU A 91 -8.87 -5.77 0.30
CA LEU A 91 -7.49 -5.85 0.75
C LEU A 91 -6.81 -7.05 0.08
N GLN A 92 -5.76 -6.79 -0.68
CA GLN A 92 -4.87 -7.81 -1.19
C GLN A 92 -3.60 -7.84 -0.33
N TRP A 93 -3.46 -8.89 0.48
CA TRP A 93 -2.26 -9.15 1.26
C TRP A 93 -1.36 -10.12 0.50
N SER A 94 -0.15 -9.70 0.13
CA SER A 94 0.82 -10.52 -0.60
C SER A 94 2.15 -10.62 0.16
N GLU A 95 2.51 -11.81 0.62
CA GLU A 95 3.75 -12.07 1.35
C GLU A 95 4.66 -13.03 0.60
N VAL A 96 5.91 -13.10 1.06
CA VAL A 96 6.84 -14.14 0.61
C VAL A 96 6.43 -15.45 1.26
N ASP A 97 6.33 -16.51 0.47
CA ASP A 97 6.26 -17.87 1.00
C ASP A 97 7.65 -18.26 1.52
N MET A 98 7.77 -18.38 2.85
CA MET A 98 8.99 -18.79 3.52
C MET A 98 8.99 -20.27 3.90
N THR A 99 8.01 -21.04 3.42
CA THR A 99 8.02 -22.49 3.63
C THR A 99 9.02 -23.14 2.68
N PHE A 100 10.05 -23.78 3.24
CA PHE A 100 10.90 -24.69 2.49
C PHE A 100 10.19 -26.04 2.45
N SER A 101 9.49 -26.31 1.36
CA SER A 101 9.04 -27.67 1.04
C SER A 101 10.17 -28.38 0.30
N VAL A 102 10.84 -29.33 0.98
CA VAL A 102 11.68 -30.36 0.35
C VAL A 102 10.88 -31.64 0.16
#